data_AF-A0A3C0W928-F1
#
_entry.id   AF-A0A3C0W928-F1
#
_cell.length_a   1.000
_cell.length_b   1.000
_cell.length_c   1.000
_cell.angle_alpha   90.00
_cell.angle_beta   90.00
_cell.angle_gamma   90.00
#
_symmetry.space_group_name_H-M   'P 1'
#
loop_
_entity.id
_entity.type
_entity.pdbx_description
1 polymer ?
#
loop_
_entity_poly.entity_id
_entity_poly.type
_entity_poly.pdbx_seq_one_letter_code
_entity_poly.pdbx_strand_id
1 'polypeptide(L)'
;MQSLGLAAWPAVLLLIAFGLAVAIGDALQHRLQPTPFKIFCAVAGVLLLSAALSAPAAPARWPLAAGMGGLWGDAVTGLTANGLGALKVPGARIILGLLFLALALWSLAYTVGLRLRDFT
;
A
#
# COMPACT_ATOMS: atom_id res chain seq x y z
N MET A 1 15.31 11.74 4.46
CA MET A 1 14.35 11.58 3.34
C MET A 1 13.41 10.42 3.66
N GLN A 2 12.11 10.56 3.41
CA GLN A 2 11.09 9.54 3.73
C GLN A 2 10.75 8.71 2.48
N SER A 3 10.90 7.38 2.55
CA SER A 3 10.72 6.49 1.39
C SER A 3 9.26 6.14 1.12
N LEU A 4 8.55 5.53 2.09
CA LEU A 4 7.20 4.96 1.92
C LEU A 4 6.07 5.80 2.54
N GLY A 5 6.37 7.01 3.02
CA GLY A 5 5.30 7.85 3.57
C GLY A 5 4.70 7.28 4.85
N LEU A 6 3.38 7.44 4.98
CA LEU A 6 2.57 6.81 6.02
C LEU A 6 2.37 5.30 5.80
N ALA A 7 2.60 4.78 4.58
CA ALA A 7 2.48 3.34 4.30
C ALA A 7 3.58 2.50 4.98
N ALA A 8 4.62 3.15 5.51
CA ALA A 8 5.63 2.51 6.36
C ALA A 8 5.01 1.83 7.59
N TRP A 9 3.93 2.38 8.16
CA TRP A 9 3.25 1.80 9.33
C TRP A 9 2.64 0.42 9.02
N PRO A 10 1.76 0.27 8.00
CA PRO A 10 1.32 -1.05 7.54
C PRO A 10 2.46 -2.00 7.19
N ALA A 11 3.55 -1.51 6.57
CA ALA A 11 4.70 -2.34 6.24
C ALA A 11 5.35 -2.96 7.48
N VAL A 12 5.57 -2.16 8.53
CA VAL A 12 6.12 -2.63 9.80
C VAL A 12 5.18 -3.63 10.47
N LEU A 13 3.87 -3.37 10.47
CA LEU A 13 2.88 -4.30 11.03
C LEU A 13 2.90 -5.66 10.32
N LEU A 14 3.00 -5.67 8.98
CA LEU A 14 3.08 -6.91 8.21
C LEU A 14 4.40 -7.66 8.46
N LEU A 15 5.52 -6.95 8.59
CA LEU A 15 6.80 -7.56 8.96
C LEU A 15 6.73 -8.24 10.33
N ILE A 16 6.14 -7.58 11.32
CA ILE A 16 5.93 -8.15 12.66
C ILE A 16 5.01 -9.37 12.56
N ALA A 17 3.88 -9.27 11.85
CA ALA A 17 2.92 -10.35 11.71
C ALA A 17 3.53 -11.59 11.04
N PHE A 18 4.28 -11.41 9.95
CA PHE A 18 4.96 -12.50 9.25
C PHE A 18 6.12 -13.06 10.05
N GLY A 19 6.93 -12.22 10.69
CA GLY A 19 8.00 -12.67 11.58
C GLY A 19 7.47 -13.50 12.73
N LEU A 20 6.36 -13.09 13.34
CA LEU A 20 5.70 -13.83 14.40
C LEU A 20 5.09 -15.15 13.89
N ALA A 21 4.46 -15.14 12.72
CA ALA A 21 3.94 -16.36 12.09
C ALA A 21 5.05 -17.40 11.82
N VAL A 22 6.22 -16.95 11.40
CA VAL A 22 7.40 -17.82 11.20
C VAL A 22 7.95 -18.30 12.55
N ALA A 23 8.06 -17.42 13.55
CA ALA A 23 8.61 -17.78 14.87
C ALA A 23 7.73 -18.77 15.64
N ILE A 24 6.40 -18.66 15.50
CA ILE A 24 5.43 -19.56 16.15
C ILE A 24 5.27 -20.88 15.38
N GLY A 25 5.54 -20.88 14.07
CA GLY A 25 5.44 -22.07 13.23
C GLY A 25 4.01 -22.60 13.11
N ASP A 26 3.84 -23.91 13.15
CA ASP A 26 2.56 -24.59 12.89
C ASP A 26 1.48 -24.37 13.97
N ALA A 27 1.84 -23.76 15.11
CA ALA A 27 0.86 -23.38 16.12
C ALA A 27 -0.07 -22.24 15.65
N LEU A 28 0.32 -21.49 14.62
CA LEU A 28 -0.51 -20.45 14.01
C LEU A 28 -1.29 -21.04 12.82
N GLN A 29 -2.58 -20.71 12.71
CA GLN A 29 -3.39 -21.12 11.56
C GLN A 29 -2.69 -20.74 10.24
N HIS A 30 -2.71 -21.63 9.24
CA HIS A 30 -2.06 -21.48 7.91
C HIS A 30 -2.44 -20.19 7.14
N ARG A 31 -3.40 -19.42 7.67
CA ARG A 31 -3.86 -18.15 7.12
C ARG A 31 -2.79 -17.06 7.11
N LEU A 32 -1.89 -17.00 8.09
CA LEU A 32 -0.83 -15.98 8.13
C LEU A 32 0.52 -16.47 7.62
N GLN A 33 0.64 -17.73 7.16
CA GLN A 33 1.90 -18.24 6.66
C GLN A 33 2.38 -17.41 5.44
N PRO A 34 3.62 -16.89 5.48
CA PRO A 34 4.15 -16.01 4.44
C PRO A 34 4.60 -16.83 3.23
N THR A 35 3.65 -17.18 2.36
CA THR A 35 3.96 -17.77 1.06
C THR A 35 4.62 -16.72 0.14
N PRO A 36 5.44 -17.12 -0.85
CA PRO A 36 6.08 -16.17 -1.76
C PRO A 36 5.09 -15.19 -2.42
N PHE A 37 3.92 -15.69 -2.80
CA PHE A 37 2.88 -14.85 -3.40
C PHE A 37 2.26 -13.87 -2.38
N LYS A 38 2.10 -14.25 -1.10
CA LYS A 38 1.65 -13.31 -0.06
C LYS A 38 2.70 -12.25 0.24
N ILE A 39 3.99 -12.60 0.22
CA ILE A 39 5.07 -11.62 0.38
C ILE A 39 5.03 -10.62 -0.78
N PHE A 40 4.84 -11.10 -2.01
CA PHE A 40 4.64 -10.24 -3.17
C PHE A 40 3.44 -9.30 -2.99
N CYS A 41 2.27 -9.84 -2.59
CA CYS A 41 1.08 -9.03 -2.31
C CYS A 41 1.28 -8.03 -1.16
N ALA A 42 2.07 -8.38 -0.13
CA ALA A 42 2.41 -7.48 0.97
C ALA A 42 3.21 -6.27 0.45
N VAL A 43 4.27 -6.54 -0.31
CA VAL A 43 5.14 -5.51 -0.88
C VAL A 43 4.38 -4.64 -1.88
N ALA A 44 3.67 -5.27 -2.82
CA ALA A 44 2.86 -4.58 -3.82
C ALA A 44 1.74 -3.77 -3.16
N GLY A 45 1.06 -4.33 -2.16
CA GLY A 45 -0.01 -3.65 -1.42
C GLY A 45 0.49 -2.42 -0.67
N VAL A 46 1.64 -2.51 0.00
CA VAL A 46 2.28 -1.36 0.67
C VAL A 46 2.70 -0.29 -0.34
N LEU A 47 3.28 -0.68 -1.47
CA LEU A 47 3.70 0.26 -2.52
C LEU A 47 2.50 0.97 -3.16
N LEU A 48 1.42 0.23 -3.43
CA LEU A 48 0.17 0.79 -3.95
C LEU A 48 -0.52 1.68 -2.91
N LEU A 49 -0.46 1.34 -1.63
CA LEU A 49 -0.98 2.19 -0.56
C LEU A 49 -0.18 3.50 -0.47
N SER A 50 1.15 3.41 -0.57
CA SER A 50 2.04 4.56 -0.66
C SER A 50 1.66 5.45 -1.85
N ALA A 51 1.42 4.88 -3.04
CA ALA A 51 0.94 5.63 -4.19
C ALA A 51 -0.44 6.28 -3.96
N ALA A 52 -1.41 5.53 -3.41
CA ALA A 52 -2.74 6.04 -3.10
C ALA A 52 -2.69 7.26 -2.16
N LEU A 53 -1.82 7.23 -1.15
CA LEU A 53 -1.64 8.31 -0.18
C LEU A 53 -0.92 9.54 -0.78
N SER A 54 -0.20 9.37 -1.88
CA SER A 54 0.39 10.48 -2.66
C SER A 54 -0.57 11.12 -3.66
N ALA A 55 -1.73 10.52 -3.92
CA ALA A 55 -2.76 11.10 -4.80
C ALA A 55 -3.34 12.43 -4.28
N PRO A 56 -3.78 12.56 -3.00
CA PRO A 56 -4.24 13.84 -2.47
C PRO A 56 -3.09 14.87 -2.36
N ALA A 57 -3.45 16.15 -2.39
CA ALA A 57 -2.51 17.22 -2.09
C ALA A 57 -2.02 17.09 -0.64
N ALA A 58 -0.71 17.30 -0.42
CA ALA A 58 -0.16 17.26 0.93
C ALA A 58 -0.81 18.35 1.81
N PRO A 59 -1.09 18.08 3.10
CA PRO A 59 -1.64 19.08 4.01
C PRO A 59 -0.76 20.33 4.08
N ALA A 60 -1.37 21.50 4.27
CA ALA A 60 -0.66 22.79 4.28
C ALA A 60 0.47 22.89 5.34
N ARG A 61 0.40 22.08 6.41
CA ARG A 61 1.41 22.03 7.48
C ARG A 61 2.24 20.74 7.47
N TRP A 62 2.32 20.05 6.33
CA TRP A 62 3.07 18.80 6.22
C TRP A 62 4.58 19.07 6.40
N PRO A 63 5.23 18.51 7.43
CA PRO A 63 6.61 18.88 7.78
C PRO A 63 7.68 18.17 6.94
N LEU A 64 7.28 17.24 6.06
CA LEU A 64 8.20 16.37 5.32
C LEU A 64 8.30 16.81 3.86
N ALA A 65 9.50 16.63 3.28
CA ALA A 65 9.80 17.06 1.92
C ALA A 65 9.01 16.30 0.84
N ALA A 66 8.66 15.05 1.11
CA ALA A 66 7.82 14.22 0.23
C ALA A 66 6.37 14.21 0.73
N GLY A 67 5.43 13.91 -0.16
CA GLY A 67 4.02 13.78 0.14
C GLY A 67 3.70 12.68 1.15
N MET A 68 2.43 12.50 1.48
CA MET A 68 2.00 11.51 2.49
C MET A 68 2.34 10.06 2.11
N GLY A 69 2.53 9.77 0.82
CA GLY A 69 3.02 8.49 0.32
C GLY A 69 4.55 8.35 0.28
N GLY A 70 5.31 9.40 0.60
CA GLY A 70 6.77 9.41 0.52
C GLY A 70 7.29 9.38 -0.92
N LEU A 71 8.62 9.24 -1.06
CA LEU A 71 9.30 9.24 -2.36
C LEU A 71 8.71 8.25 -3.36
N TRP A 72 8.48 7.00 -2.95
CA TRP A 72 7.98 5.96 -3.85
C TRP A 72 6.53 6.21 -4.26
N GLY A 73 5.69 6.67 -3.33
CA GLY A 73 4.31 7.01 -3.62
C GLY A 73 4.20 8.18 -4.59
N ASP A 74 5.03 9.22 -4.38
CA ASP A 74 5.09 10.40 -5.25
C ASP A 74 5.60 10.03 -6.65
N ALA A 75 6.60 9.15 -6.74
CA ALA A 75 7.13 8.68 -8.01
C ALA A 75 6.09 7.88 -8.81
N VAL A 76 5.46 6.87 -8.20
CA VAL A 76 4.45 6.02 -8.89
C VAL A 76 3.25 6.85 -9.31
N THR A 77 2.72 7.69 -8.41
CA THR A 77 1.56 8.53 -8.68
C THR A 77 1.86 9.61 -9.70
N GLY A 78 3.03 10.25 -9.60
CA GLY A 78 3.46 11.29 -10.53
C GLY A 78 3.64 10.74 -11.95
N LEU A 79 4.34 9.61 -12.10
CA LEU A 79 4.56 8.99 -13.42
C LEU A 79 3.24 8.60 -14.09
N THR A 80 2.32 7.98 -13.34
CA THR A 80 1.04 7.52 -13.87
C THR A 80 0.08 8.68 -14.15
N ALA A 81 0.01 9.68 -13.26
CA ALA A 81 -0.82 10.86 -13.46
C ALA A 81 -0.31 11.73 -14.63
N ASN A 82 1.00 11.85 -14.81
CA ASN A 82 1.58 12.55 -15.96
C ASN A 82 1.27 11.83 -17.28
N GLY A 83 1.32 10.50 -17.29
CA GLY A 83 0.92 9.69 -18.45
C GLY A 83 -0.54 9.91 -18.85
N LEU A 84 -1.47 9.87 -17.89
CA LEU A 84 -2.89 10.17 -18.15
C LEU A 84 -3.13 11.65 -18.47
N GLY A 85 -2.33 12.55 -17.89
CA GLY A 85 -2.36 13.99 -18.18
C GLY A 85 -1.98 14.28 -19.63
N ALA A 86 -1.03 13.53 -20.21
CA ALA A 86 -0.71 13.61 -21.63
C ALA A 86 -1.91 13.23 -22.53
N LEU A 87 -2.81 12.37 -22.03
CA LEU A 87 -4.08 12.01 -22.68
C LEU A 87 -5.22 12.99 -22.37
N LYS A 88 -4.95 14.09 -21.65
CA LYS A 88 -5.92 15.12 -21.23
C LYS A 88 -7.09 14.57 -20.40
N VAL A 89 -6.88 13.50 -19.64
CA VAL A 89 -7.90 12.94 -18.74
C VAL A 89 -8.10 13.87 -17.53
N PRO A 90 -9.28 14.48 -17.32
CA PRO A 90 -9.53 15.31 -16.14
C PRO A 90 -9.54 14.45 -14.87
N GLY A 91 -8.93 14.95 -13.79
CA GLY A 91 -8.93 14.25 -12.50
C GLY A 91 -8.07 12.98 -12.45
N ALA A 92 -7.17 12.77 -13.41
CA ALA A 92 -6.31 11.58 -13.52
C ALA A 92 -5.68 11.14 -12.18
N ARG A 93 -5.16 12.09 -11.40
CA ARG A 93 -4.52 11.81 -10.11
C ARG A 93 -5.47 11.21 -9.08
N ILE A 94 -6.72 11.67 -9.02
CA ILE A 94 -7.73 11.16 -8.08
C ILE A 94 -8.18 9.77 -8.52
N ILE A 95 -8.46 9.59 -9.82
CA ILE A 95 -8.87 8.30 -10.39
C ILE A 95 -7.82 7.23 -10.12
N LEU A 96 -6.54 7.55 -10.36
CA LEU A 96 -5.41 6.66 -10.06
C LEU A 96 -5.27 6.41 -8.56
N GLY A 97 -5.42 7.43 -7.72
CA GLY A 97 -5.40 7.29 -6.28
C GLY A 97 -6.43 6.30 -5.76
N LEU A 98 -7.67 6.38 -6.26
CA LEU A 98 -8.75 5.45 -5.91
C LEU A 98 -8.47 4.03 -6.42
N LEU A 99 -7.94 3.90 -7.64
CA LEU A 99 -7.55 2.61 -8.20
C LEU A 99 -6.44 1.95 -7.36
N PHE A 100 -5.39 2.72 -7.04
CA PHE A 100 -4.30 2.24 -6.19
C PHE A 100 -4.79 1.88 -4.80
N LEU A 101 -5.71 2.67 -4.23
CA LEU A 101 -6.30 2.37 -2.92
C LEU A 101 -7.06 1.04 -2.96
N ALA A 102 -7.91 0.81 -3.97
CA ALA A 102 -8.66 -0.43 -4.11
C ALA A 102 -7.73 -1.65 -4.25
N LEU A 103 -6.70 -1.55 -5.10
CA LEU A 103 -5.74 -2.63 -5.32
C LEU A 103 -4.84 -2.85 -4.09
N ALA A 104 -4.48 -1.79 -3.37
CA ALA A 104 -3.73 -1.87 -2.12
C ALA A 104 -4.54 -2.62 -1.06
N LEU A 105 -5.79 -2.20 -0.82
CA LEU A 105 -6.66 -2.83 0.16
C LEU A 105 -6.90 -4.31 -0.18
N TRP A 106 -7.15 -4.63 -1.44
CA TRP A 106 -7.29 -6.02 -1.89
C TRP A 106 -6.03 -6.85 -1.61
N SER A 107 -4.87 -6.32 -1.99
CA SER A 107 -3.59 -7.01 -1.82
C SER A 107 -3.22 -7.21 -0.35
N LEU A 108 -3.47 -6.21 0.49
CA LEU A 108 -3.24 -6.26 1.94
C LEU A 108 -4.22 -7.23 2.62
N ALA A 109 -5.50 -7.20 2.25
CA ALA A 109 -6.50 -8.15 2.76
C ALA A 109 -6.13 -9.60 2.41
N TYR A 110 -5.71 -9.84 1.16
CA TYR A 110 -5.22 -11.15 0.72
C TYR A 110 -4.00 -11.62 1.52
N THR A 111 -3.06 -10.70 1.78
CA THR A 111 -1.82 -10.96 2.53
C THR A 111 -2.11 -11.49 3.95
N VAL A 112 -3.09 -10.88 4.63
CA VAL A 112 -3.51 -11.28 5.99
C VAL A 112 -4.47 -12.48 5.98
N GLY A 113 -4.92 -12.93 4.80
CA GLY A 113 -5.83 -14.06 4.65
C GLY A 113 -7.27 -13.75 5.04
N LEU A 114 -7.67 -12.49 4.89
CA LEU A 114 -9.00 -11.97 5.21
C LEU A 114 -10.05 -12.56 4.26
N ARG A 115 -11.18 -13.01 4.80
CA ARG A 115 -12.30 -13.59 4.04
C ARG A 115 -13.56 -12.78 4.26
N LEU A 116 -14.50 -12.83 3.30
CA LEU A 116 -15.80 -12.16 3.42
C LEU A 116 -16.59 -12.59 4.67
N ARG A 117 -16.41 -13.84 5.11
CA ARG A 117 -17.02 -14.39 6.34
C ARG A 117 -16.51 -13.74 7.62
N ASP A 118 -15.38 -13.03 7.58
CA ASP A 118 -14.84 -12.35 8.75
C ASP A 118 -15.56 -11.01 9.03
N PHE A 119 -16.45 -10.56 8.12
CA PHE A 119 -17.25 -9.34 8.25
C PHE A 119 -18.70 -9.56 8.71
N THR A 120 -19.09 -10.81 8.96
CA THR A 120 -20.46 -11.23 9.32
C THR A 120 -20.43 -12.02 10.62
#